data_AF-A0A7C1HYN7-F1
#
_entry.id   AF-A0A7C1HYN7-F1
#
_cell.length_a   1.000
_cell.length_b   1.000
_cell.length_c   1.000
_cell.angle_alpha   90.00
_cell.angle_beta   90.00
_cell.angle_gamma   90.00
#
_symmetry.space_group_name_H-M   'P 1'
#
loop_
_entity.id
_entity.type
_entity.pdbx_description
1 polymer ?
#
loop_
_entity_poly.entity_id
_entity_poly.type
_entity_poly.pdbx_seq_one_letter_code
_entity_poly.pdbx_strand_id
1 'polypeptide(L)'
;GGVTIDVATAFDDYEYPIEGMEAALCGHTSEEADALMGIVPEDEEDLEKDTDSEEVGETPKMSLPEIFPCRYEHIQFLRGPQDMDGETALKYVRSRHGTNQEGTDFARSARQQKVIMAIKSKAMSLNTLLNPKKIQELYSLYKDTVITNIDFATLQEFYLLSQNVDFSEVRSVVLDDRSVANQGGLLYSPVDTSLYSGKYVLLPRAGNYSQIHAYVQRLLFGE
;
A
#
# COMPACT_ATOMS: atom_id res chain seq x y z
N GLY A 1 -13.05 2.61 18.03
CA GLY A 1 -12.23 1.38 18.06
C GLY A 1 -10.89 1.68 17.42
N GLY A 2 -9.82 0.95 17.75
CA GLY A 2 -8.49 1.24 17.23
C GLY A 2 -7.45 0.22 17.66
N VAL A 3 -6.26 0.36 17.09
CA VAL A 3 -5.08 -0.48 17.33
C VAL A 3 -3.88 0.39 17.67
N THR A 4 -3.02 -0.12 18.55
CA THR A 4 -1.74 0.53 18.86
C THR A 4 -0.68 -0.01 17.92
N ILE A 5 -0.06 0.88 17.12
CA ILE A 5 0.97 0.53 16.15
C ILE A 5 2.28 1.20 16.56
N ASP A 6 3.38 0.45 16.56
CA ASP A 6 4.72 1.00 16.77
C ASP A 6 5.33 1.47 15.45
N VAL A 7 5.34 2.78 15.27
CA VAL A 7 5.89 3.45 14.09
C VAL A 7 7.41 3.48 14.24
N ALA A 8 8.12 2.73 13.39
CA ALA A 8 9.58 2.60 13.50
C ALA A 8 10.31 3.83 12.94
N THR A 9 9.81 4.34 11.82
CA THR A 9 10.35 5.50 11.11
C THR A 9 9.26 6.57 11.10
N ALA A 10 9.56 7.75 11.65
CA ALA A 10 8.66 8.89 11.51
C ALA A 10 8.64 9.35 10.06
N PHE A 11 7.49 9.77 9.54
CA PHE A 11 7.40 10.34 8.21
C PHE A 11 6.22 11.31 8.09
N ASP A 12 6.35 12.18 7.09
CA ASP A 12 5.33 13.11 6.63
C ASP A 12 4.96 12.72 5.21
N ASP A 13 3.68 12.83 4.85
CA ASP A 13 3.21 12.70 3.48
C ASP A 13 2.38 13.94 3.16
N TYR A 14 2.93 14.84 2.34
CA TYR A 14 2.31 16.10 1.93
C TYR A 14 1.39 15.94 0.71
N GLU A 15 1.42 14.77 0.08
CA GLU A 15 0.72 14.45 -1.16
C GLU A 15 -0.29 13.32 -0.92
N TYR A 16 -0.84 13.23 0.31
CA TYR A 16 -1.82 12.21 0.62
C TYR A 16 -3.17 12.59 -0.03
N PRO A 17 -3.73 11.76 -0.93
CA PRO A 17 -4.94 12.12 -1.66
C PRO A 17 -6.17 12.13 -0.75
N ILE A 18 -6.98 13.17 -0.88
CA ILE A 18 -8.28 13.32 -0.22
C ILE A 18 -9.33 12.57 -1.05
N GLU A 19 -10.01 11.61 -0.41
CA GLU A 19 -11.05 10.82 -1.06
C GLU A 19 -12.22 11.70 -1.53
N GLY A 20 -12.65 11.50 -2.78
CA GLY A 20 -13.72 12.28 -3.41
C GLY A 20 -13.28 13.60 -4.03
N MET A 21 -12.00 13.99 -3.88
CA MET A 21 -11.45 15.21 -4.48
C MET A 21 -10.66 14.93 -5.76
N GLU A 22 -10.68 13.70 -6.30
CA GLU A 22 -9.83 13.28 -7.41
C GLU A 22 -10.02 14.12 -8.69
N ALA A 23 -11.24 14.63 -8.91
CA ALA A 23 -11.61 15.47 -10.04
C ALA A 23 -11.70 16.97 -9.69
N ALA A 24 -11.36 17.38 -8.46
CA ALA A 24 -11.50 18.77 -8.04
C ALA A 24 -10.54 19.69 -8.82
N LEU A 25 -11.04 20.76 -9.42
CA LEU A 25 -10.21 21.69 -10.21
C LEU A 25 -9.51 22.76 -9.36
N CYS A 26 -9.68 22.73 -8.04
CA CYS A 26 -8.99 23.63 -7.11
C CYS A 26 -9.12 25.13 -7.42
N GLY A 27 -10.26 25.53 -8.01
CA GLY A 27 -10.56 26.92 -8.37
C GLY A 27 -10.26 27.27 -9.83
N HIS A 28 -9.63 26.38 -10.59
CA HIS A 28 -9.44 26.52 -12.04
C HIS A 28 -10.72 26.20 -12.81
N THR A 29 -10.87 26.78 -14.01
CA THR A 29 -11.83 26.26 -15.01
C THR A 29 -11.32 24.97 -15.64
N SER A 30 -12.17 24.26 -16.38
CA SER A 30 -11.76 23.06 -17.11
C SER A 30 -10.66 23.38 -18.13
N GLU A 31 -10.81 24.49 -18.87
CA GLU A 31 -9.84 24.92 -19.89
C GLU A 31 -8.49 25.29 -19.27
N GLU A 32 -8.51 25.99 -18.12
CA GLU A 32 -7.29 26.32 -17.37
C GLU A 32 -6.59 25.05 -16.85
N ALA A 33 -7.37 24.10 -16.33
CA ALA A 33 -6.84 22.83 -15.85
C ALA A 33 -6.22 21.99 -16.97
N ASP A 34 -6.88 21.90 -18.13
CA ASP A 34 -6.38 21.19 -19.31
C ASP A 34 -5.07 21.82 -19.82
N ALA A 35 -5.01 23.15 -19.90
CA ALA A 35 -3.80 23.87 -20.27
C ALA A 35 -2.65 23.62 -19.27
N LEU A 36 -2.92 23.62 -17.96
CA LEU A 36 -1.90 23.32 -16.94
C LEU A 36 -1.42 21.87 -16.99
N MET A 37 -2.30 20.93 -17.37
CA MET A 37 -1.97 19.53 -17.59
C MET A 37 -1.31 19.26 -18.95
N GLY A 38 -1.15 20.28 -19.80
CA GLY A 38 -0.61 20.12 -21.15
C GLY A 38 -1.52 19.32 -22.08
N ILE A 39 -2.82 19.27 -21.81
CA ILE A 39 -3.82 18.64 -22.68
C ILE A 39 -4.19 19.66 -23.75
N VAL A 40 -3.82 19.38 -25.00
CA VAL A 40 -4.20 20.19 -26.16
C VAL A 40 -5.60 19.73 -26.63
N PRO A 41 -6.53 20.64 -26.97
CA PRO A 41 -7.83 20.27 -27.50
C PRO A 41 -7.70 19.44 -28.79
N GLU A 42 -8.54 18.40 -28.94
CA GLU A 42 -8.55 17.49 -30.12
C GLU A 42 -8.73 18.24 -31.46
N ASP A 43 -9.26 19.47 -31.44
CA ASP A 43 -9.59 20.27 -32.63
C ASP A 43 -8.35 20.88 -33.34
N GLU A 44 -7.15 20.81 -32.76
CA GLU A 44 -5.89 21.26 -33.39
C GLU A 44 -5.07 20.13 -34.05
N GLU A 45 -5.59 18.89 -34.11
CA GLU A 45 -4.91 17.76 -34.79
C GLU A 45 -4.92 17.87 -36.35
N ASP A 46 -5.65 18.82 -36.93
CA ASP A 46 -5.86 18.94 -38.39
C ASP A 46 -4.98 20.00 -39.10
N LEU A 47 -3.91 20.50 -38.47
CA LEU A 47 -2.90 21.33 -39.16
C LEU A 47 -1.71 20.48 -39.63
N GLU A 48 -1.85 19.97 -40.86
CA GLU A 48 -0.82 19.44 -41.76
C GLU A 48 0.54 19.07 -41.15
N LYS A 49 0.70 17.78 -40.82
CA LYS A 49 2.00 17.14 -40.58
C LYS A 49 2.84 17.12 -41.85
N ASP A 50 3.75 18.08 -41.99
CA ASP A 50 4.91 17.96 -42.85
C ASP A 50 6.20 17.96 -42.02
N THR A 51 6.92 16.85 -42.12
CA THR A 51 8.33 16.58 -41.79
C THR A 51 8.73 16.35 -40.31
N ASP A 52 9.17 15.10 -40.06
CA ASP A 52 10.21 14.67 -39.10
C ASP A 52 10.40 15.51 -37.82
N SER A 53 9.49 15.37 -36.87
CA SER A 53 9.81 15.58 -35.45
C SER A 53 8.97 14.66 -34.59
N GLU A 54 9.65 13.85 -33.77
CA GLU A 54 9.07 13.13 -32.64
C GLU A 54 8.37 14.14 -31.72
N GLU A 55 7.05 14.30 -31.84
CA GLU A 55 6.24 15.08 -30.90
C GLU A 55 6.12 14.31 -29.58
N VAL A 56 7.14 14.46 -28.74
CA VAL A 56 6.99 14.30 -27.29
C VAL A 56 6.18 15.50 -26.83
N GLY A 57 4.87 15.34 -26.62
CA GLY A 57 4.03 16.37 -26.01
C GLY A 57 4.72 16.95 -24.78
N GLU A 58 4.79 18.27 -24.69
CA GLU A 58 5.53 18.97 -23.63
C GLU A 58 5.11 18.42 -22.26
N THR A 59 6.04 17.78 -21.56
CA THR A 59 5.80 17.35 -20.18
C THR A 59 5.38 18.56 -19.35
N PRO A 60 4.28 18.49 -18.58
CA PRO A 60 3.82 19.59 -17.76
C PRO A 60 4.96 20.09 -16.86
N LYS A 61 5.18 21.41 -16.82
CA LYS A 61 6.26 22.02 -16.00
C LYS A 61 6.01 21.92 -14.50
N MET A 62 4.80 21.54 -14.10
CA MET A 62 4.34 21.42 -12.72
C MET A 62 3.74 20.03 -12.48
N SER A 63 3.93 19.50 -11.28
CA SER A 63 3.35 18.24 -10.84
C SER A 63 1.86 18.38 -10.49
N LEU A 64 1.13 17.27 -10.46
CA LEU A 64 -0.30 17.28 -10.09
C LEU A 64 -0.58 17.88 -8.70
N PRO A 65 0.22 17.61 -7.64
CA PRO A 65 0.05 18.28 -6.35
C PRO A 65 0.23 19.81 -6.42
N GLU A 66 1.10 20.30 -7.31
CA GLU A 66 1.30 21.75 -7.50
C GLU A 66 0.14 22.39 -8.27
N ILE A 67 -0.41 21.69 -9.27
CA ILE A 67 -1.54 22.19 -10.08
C ILE A 67 -2.84 22.14 -9.28
N PHE A 68 -3.08 21.05 -8.55
CA PHE A 68 -4.33 20.77 -7.84
C PHE A 68 -4.10 20.49 -6.34
N PRO A 69 -3.61 21.47 -5.56
CA PRO A 69 -3.25 21.26 -4.15
C PRO A 69 -4.46 20.89 -3.27
N CYS A 70 -5.67 21.31 -3.64
CA CYS A 70 -6.89 20.98 -2.90
C CYS A 70 -7.27 19.50 -2.93
N ARG A 71 -6.60 18.67 -3.76
CA ARG A 71 -6.80 17.22 -3.81
C ARG A 71 -6.00 16.46 -2.75
N TYR A 72 -5.13 17.15 -2.02
CA TYR A 72 -4.16 16.53 -1.13
C TYR A 72 -4.21 17.14 0.28
N GLU A 73 -3.92 16.31 1.28
CA GLU A 73 -3.74 16.70 2.67
C GLU A 73 -2.34 16.30 3.17
N HIS A 74 -1.88 16.97 4.23
CA HIS A 74 -0.67 16.57 4.94
C HIS A 74 -1.04 15.62 6.07
N ILE A 75 -0.41 14.44 6.08
CA ILE A 75 -0.48 13.50 7.20
C ILE A 75 0.91 13.27 7.80
N GLN A 76 0.95 12.99 9.10
CA GLN A 76 2.20 12.80 9.84
C GLN A 76 2.09 11.62 10.80
N PHE A 77 3.14 10.81 10.85
CA PHE A 77 3.30 9.73 11.82
C PHE A 77 4.62 9.90 12.56
N LEU A 78 4.56 9.97 13.89
CA LEU A 78 5.73 10.13 14.74
C LEU A 78 6.24 8.77 15.14
N ARG A 79 7.56 8.66 15.32
CA ARG A 79 8.20 7.43 15.79
C ARG A 79 7.69 7.05 17.18
N GLY A 80 7.44 5.75 17.37
CA GLY A 80 7.01 5.15 18.62
C GLY A 80 5.57 4.63 18.58
N PRO A 81 5.04 4.18 19.73
CA PRO A 81 3.69 3.66 19.82
C PRO A 81 2.65 4.76 19.61
N GLN A 82 1.72 4.52 18.70
CA GLN A 82 0.60 5.42 18.41
C GLN A 82 -0.71 4.63 18.37
N ASP A 83 -1.74 5.14 19.04
CA ASP A 83 -3.10 4.63 18.93
C ASP A 83 -3.74 5.18 17.66
N MET A 84 -4.11 4.30 16.75
CA MET A 84 -4.73 4.64 15.48
C MET A 84 -6.14 4.07 15.43
N ASP A 85 -7.11 4.92 15.11
CA ASP A 85 -8.45 4.48 14.73
C ASP A 85 -8.49 3.97 13.28
N GLY A 86 -9.67 3.59 12.81
CA GLY A 86 -9.82 3.01 11.47
C GLY A 86 -9.37 3.96 10.34
N GLU A 87 -9.69 5.24 10.45
CA GLU A 87 -9.32 6.25 9.45
C GLU A 87 -7.80 6.50 9.46
N THR A 88 -7.22 6.71 10.64
CA THR A 88 -5.78 6.95 10.80
C THR A 88 -4.96 5.75 10.36
N ALA A 89 -5.39 4.52 10.73
CA ALA A 89 -4.73 3.29 10.31
C ALA A 89 -4.83 3.09 8.79
N LEU A 90 -5.96 3.45 8.17
CA LEU A 90 -6.15 3.40 6.73
C LEU A 90 -5.20 4.38 6.01
N LYS A 91 -5.10 5.62 6.49
CA LYS A 91 -4.12 6.61 5.99
C LYS A 91 -2.68 6.08 6.12
N TYR A 92 -2.34 5.50 7.27
CA TYR A 92 -1.03 4.90 7.54
C TYR A 92 -0.67 3.78 6.56
N VAL A 93 -1.61 2.93 6.13
CA VAL A 93 -1.32 1.84 5.17
C VAL A 93 -1.50 2.22 3.70
N ARG A 94 -2.12 3.36 3.40
CA ARG A 94 -2.32 3.85 2.03
C ARG A 94 -1.24 4.80 1.54
N SER A 95 -0.62 5.57 2.43
CA SER A 95 0.39 6.57 2.06
C SER A 95 1.52 5.99 1.21
N ARG A 96 1.90 6.71 0.15
CA ARG A 96 2.93 6.33 -0.83
C ARG A 96 3.94 7.45 -1.12
N HIS A 97 3.75 8.65 -0.57
CA HIS A 97 4.62 9.80 -0.81
C HIS A 97 5.32 10.24 0.49
N GLY A 98 5.47 9.29 1.43
CA GLY A 98 6.11 9.51 2.71
C GLY A 98 7.59 9.91 2.60
N THR A 99 8.02 10.84 3.44
CA THR A 99 9.43 11.19 3.63
C THR A 99 10.22 10.04 4.28
N ASN A 100 11.53 10.22 4.48
CA ASN A 100 12.37 9.26 5.22
C ASN A 100 12.35 7.82 4.68
N GLN A 101 12.26 7.67 3.34
CA GLN A 101 12.18 6.39 2.62
C GLN A 101 10.86 5.61 2.82
N GLU A 102 9.85 6.22 3.44
CA GLU A 102 8.53 5.61 3.62
C GLU A 102 7.61 5.76 2.39
N GLY A 103 8.02 6.51 1.37
CA GLY A 103 7.29 6.73 0.11
C GLY A 103 7.42 5.62 -0.92
N THR A 104 7.56 4.35 -0.50
CA THR A 104 7.68 3.22 -1.44
C THR A 104 6.62 2.17 -1.21
N ASP A 105 6.31 1.38 -2.25
CA ASP A 105 5.36 0.27 -2.12
C ASP A 105 5.84 -0.79 -1.11
N PHE A 106 7.15 -1.00 -1.00
CA PHE A 106 7.72 -1.92 -0.01
C PHE A 106 7.58 -1.40 1.43
N ALA A 107 7.81 -0.10 1.65
CA ALA A 107 7.55 0.54 2.95
C ALA A 107 6.07 0.46 3.32
N ARG A 108 5.18 0.67 2.34
CA ARG A 108 3.74 0.48 2.49
C ARG A 108 3.37 -0.95 2.87
N SER A 109 3.95 -1.97 2.22
CA SER A 109 3.75 -3.38 2.59
C SER A 109 4.24 -3.67 4.02
N ALA A 110 5.37 -3.11 4.43
CA ALA A 110 5.85 -3.24 5.81
C ALA A 110 4.89 -2.59 6.82
N ARG A 111 4.32 -1.42 6.51
CA ARG A 111 3.28 -0.77 7.33
C ARG A 111 2.01 -1.62 7.43
N GLN A 112 1.55 -2.20 6.32
CA GLN A 112 0.41 -3.13 6.30
C GLN A 112 0.64 -4.33 7.23
N GLN A 113 1.84 -4.93 7.22
CA GLN A 113 2.20 -6.01 8.13
C GLN A 113 2.10 -5.57 9.60
N LYS A 114 2.56 -4.36 9.94
CA LYS A 114 2.44 -3.83 11.31
C LYS A 114 0.99 -3.66 11.74
N VAL A 115 0.11 -3.19 10.86
CA VAL A 115 -1.32 -3.06 11.16
C VAL A 115 -1.96 -4.42 11.39
N ILE A 116 -1.65 -5.43 10.55
CA ILE A 116 -2.10 -6.81 10.75
C ILE A 116 -1.67 -7.34 12.12
N MET A 117 -0.41 -7.11 12.51
CA MET A 117 0.11 -7.50 13.81
C MET A 117 -0.57 -6.78 14.97
N ALA A 118 -0.89 -5.49 14.81
CA ALA A 118 -1.61 -4.72 15.81
C ALA A 118 -3.07 -5.21 15.97
N ILE A 119 -3.75 -5.53 14.86
CA ILE A 119 -5.08 -6.16 14.86
C ILE A 119 -5.02 -7.53 15.55
N LYS A 120 -4.03 -8.38 15.23
CA LYS A 120 -3.80 -9.67 15.89
C LYS A 120 -3.67 -9.49 17.40
N SER A 121 -2.79 -8.61 17.85
CA SER A 121 -2.56 -8.34 19.28
C SER A 121 -3.82 -7.84 19.98
N LYS A 122 -4.63 -7.03 19.31
CA LYS A 122 -5.92 -6.55 19.85
C LYS A 122 -6.96 -7.66 19.95
N ALA A 123 -7.08 -8.49 18.91
CA ALA A 123 -7.99 -9.63 18.85
C ALA A 123 -7.61 -10.70 19.90
N MET A 124 -6.32 -10.93 20.09
CA MET A 124 -5.76 -11.88 21.07
C MET A 124 -5.69 -11.33 22.50
N SER A 125 -6.15 -10.09 22.74
CA SER A 125 -6.17 -9.55 24.10
C SER A 125 -7.13 -10.36 24.98
N LEU A 126 -6.74 -10.57 26.25
CA LEU A 126 -7.51 -11.38 27.20
C LEU A 126 -8.98 -10.92 27.33
N ASN A 127 -9.23 -9.63 27.23
CA ASN A 127 -10.58 -9.03 27.28
C ASN A 127 -11.46 -9.36 26.08
N THR A 128 -10.87 -9.75 24.95
CA THR A 128 -11.60 -10.19 23.75
C THR A 128 -11.80 -11.71 23.79
N LEU A 129 -10.74 -12.46 24.09
CA LEU A 129 -10.75 -13.92 24.05
C LEU A 129 -11.63 -14.57 25.14
N LEU A 130 -11.73 -13.98 26.33
CA LEU A 130 -12.54 -14.51 27.43
C LEU A 130 -14.04 -14.15 27.33
N ASN A 131 -14.47 -13.49 26.26
CA ASN A 131 -15.86 -13.07 26.06
C ASN A 131 -16.47 -13.70 24.80
N PRO A 132 -17.16 -14.84 24.91
CA PRO A 132 -17.77 -15.54 23.78
C PRO A 132 -18.75 -14.68 22.96
N LYS A 133 -19.52 -13.81 23.63
CA LYS A 133 -20.44 -12.88 22.96
C LYS A 133 -19.68 -11.90 22.07
N LYS A 134 -18.56 -11.37 22.55
CA LYS A 134 -17.70 -10.44 21.80
C LYS A 134 -17.06 -11.11 20.58
N ILE A 135 -16.63 -12.37 20.71
CA ILE A 135 -16.10 -13.16 19.59
C ILE A 135 -17.18 -13.35 18.52
N GLN A 136 -18.41 -13.69 18.92
CA GLN A 136 -19.53 -13.84 18.00
C GLN A 136 -19.88 -12.52 17.29
N GLU A 137 -19.95 -11.41 18.02
CA GLU A 137 -20.20 -10.07 17.46
C GLU A 137 -19.11 -9.66 16.45
N LEU A 138 -17.83 -9.88 16.79
CA LEU A 138 -16.70 -9.60 15.91
C LEU A 138 -16.74 -10.47 14.65
N TYR A 139 -17.06 -11.75 14.78
CA TYR A 139 -17.18 -12.64 13.62
C TYR A 139 -18.32 -12.22 12.68
N SER A 140 -19.50 -11.86 13.21
CA SER A 140 -20.61 -11.38 12.39
C SER A 140 -20.22 -10.11 11.63
N LEU A 141 -19.62 -9.12 12.31
CA LEU A 141 -19.15 -7.90 11.67
C LEU A 141 -18.09 -8.17 10.60
N TYR A 142 -17.15 -9.07 10.89
CA TYR A 142 -16.10 -9.45 9.95
C TYR A 142 -16.70 -10.12 8.71
N LYS A 143 -17.65 -11.04 8.87
CA LYS A 143 -18.31 -11.73 7.75
C LYS A 143 -19.13 -10.77 6.86
N ASP A 144 -19.74 -9.75 7.46
CA ASP A 144 -20.54 -8.77 6.71
C ASP A 144 -19.66 -7.78 5.90
N THR A 145 -18.38 -7.65 6.26
CA THR A 145 -17.46 -6.66 5.67
C THR A 145 -16.30 -7.28 4.90
N VAL A 146 -16.00 -8.57 5.12
CA VAL A 146 -14.87 -9.29 4.53
C VAL A 146 -15.35 -10.58 3.89
N ILE A 147 -15.02 -10.75 2.61
CA ILE A 147 -15.27 -12.00 1.88
C ILE A 147 -14.27 -13.05 2.37
N THR A 148 -14.76 -14.10 2.99
CA THR A 148 -13.95 -15.21 3.50
C THR A 148 -14.69 -16.55 3.39
N ASN A 149 -13.95 -17.64 3.28
CA ASN A 149 -14.48 -19.01 3.41
C ASN A 149 -14.25 -19.59 4.82
N ILE A 150 -13.69 -18.83 5.75
CA ILE A 150 -13.50 -19.22 7.15
C ILE A 150 -14.87 -19.14 7.83
N ASP A 151 -15.42 -20.30 8.19
CA ASP A 151 -16.65 -20.36 8.96
C ASP A 151 -16.39 -20.23 10.47
N PHE A 152 -17.46 -20.20 11.27
CA PHE A 152 -17.34 -20.01 12.71
C PHE A 152 -16.70 -21.21 13.42
N ALA A 153 -16.82 -22.42 12.87
CA ALA A 153 -16.21 -23.61 13.43
C ALA A 153 -14.70 -23.60 13.18
N THR A 154 -14.27 -23.30 11.96
CA THR A 154 -12.85 -23.11 11.60
C THR A 154 -12.22 -21.97 12.42
N LEU A 155 -12.96 -20.89 12.68
CA LEU A 155 -12.48 -19.82 13.56
C LEU A 155 -12.21 -20.31 14.99
N GLN A 156 -13.08 -21.17 15.54
CA GLN A 156 -12.87 -21.77 16.86
C GLN A 156 -11.64 -22.69 16.86
N GLU A 157 -11.41 -23.46 15.80
CA GLU A 157 -10.20 -24.28 15.65
C GLU A 157 -8.93 -23.43 15.62
N PHE A 158 -8.93 -22.31 14.89
CA PHE A 158 -7.82 -21.36 14.89
C PHE A 158 -7.58 -20.74 16.26
N TYR A 159 -8.65 -20.44 17.01
CA TYR A 159 -8.52 -19.96 18.37
C TYR A 159 -7.83 -21.00 19.27
N LEU A 160 -8.25 -22.27 19.23
CA LEU A 160 -7.60 -23.34 20.01
C LEU A 160 -6.14 -23.55 19.59
N LEU A 161 -5.86 -23.53 18.29
CA LEU A 161 -4.50 -23.60 17.77
C LEU A 161 -3.64 -22.43 18.29
N SER A 162 -4.19 -21.22 18.29
CA SER A 162 -3.48 -20.02 18.74
C SER A 162 -3.00 -20.10 20.20
N GLN A 163 -3.68 -20.85 21.06
CA GLN A 163 -3.24 -21.08 22.44
C GLN A 163 -1.96 -21.92 22.55
N ASN A 164 -1.60 -22.63 21.48
CA ASN A 164 -0.45 -23.52 21.41
C ASN A 164 0.67 -22.97 20.48
N VAL A 165 0.49 -21.77 19.93
CA VAL A 165 1.47 -21.14 19.03
C VAL A 165 2.21 -20.03 19.78
N ASP A 166 3.54 -20.05 19.70
CA ASP A 166 4.35 -18.94 20.18
C ASP A 166 4.31 -17.78 19.17
N PHE A 167 3.58 -16.74 19.55
CA PHE A 167 3.40 -15.54 18.74
C PHE A 167 4.48 -14.47 18.97
N SER A 168 5.48 -14.73 19.80
CA SER A 168 6.64 -13.85 19.97
C SER A 168 7.58 -13.88 18.75
N GLU A 169 7.58 -14.99 18.01
CA GLU A 169 8.42 -15.18 16.81
C GLU A 169 7.61 -15.19 15.51
N VAL A 170 6.88 -14.11 15.23
CA VAL A 170 6.25 -13.94 13.91
C VAL A 170 7.29 -13.45 12.90
N ARG A 171 7.55 -14.26 11.87
CA ARG A 171 8.42 -13.89 10.75
C ARG A 171 7.60 -13.19 9.67
N SER A 172 8.05 -12.01 9.28
CA SER A 172 7.50 -11.25 8.16
C SER A 172 8.60 -10.94 7.17
N VAL A 173 8.26 -10.99 5.89
CA VAL A 173 9.16 -10.62 4.79
C VAL A 173 8.41 -9.77 3.79
N VAL A 174 9.12 -8.81 3.19
CA VAL A 174 8.66 -8.09 2.00
C VAL A 174 9.53 -8.57 0.84
N LEU A 175 8.89 -9.03 -0.24
CA LEU A 175 9.62 -9.34 -1.47
C LEU A 175 9.87 -8.03 -2.21
N ASP A 176 11.13 -7.72 -2.49
CA ASP A 176 11.52 -6.42 -3.04
C ASP A 176 12.62 -6.50 -4.11
N ASP A 177 12.97 -5.33 -4.65
CA ASP A 177 13.96 -5.14 -5.71
C ASP A 177 15.33 -4.63 -5.25
N ARG A 178 15.54 -4.44 -3.95
CA ARG A 178 16.66 -3.66 -3.41
C ARG A 178 17.46 -4.37 -2.31
N SER A 179 16.81 -5.25 -1.57
CA SER A 179 17.42 -6.05 -0.52
C SER A 179 18.28 -7.16 -1.11
N VAL A 180 19.05 -7.82 -0.27
CA VAL A 180 19.75 -9.05 -0.65
C VAL A 180 18.77 -10.23 -0.72
N ALA A 181 19.10 -11.26 -1.52
CA ALA A 181 18.19 -12.37 -1.81
C ALA A 181 17.69 -13.12 -0.55
N ASN A 182 18.54 -13.30 0.46
CA ASN A 182 18.15 -13.95 1.72
C ASN A 182 17.25 -13.08 2.62
N GLN A 183 17.03 -11.81 2.27
CA GLN A 183 16.13 -10.87 2.95
C GLN A 183 14.87 -10.55 2.13
N GLY A 184 14.62 -11.29 1.03
CA GLY A 184 13.45 -11.08 0.18
C GLY A 184 13.73 -10.28 -1.09
N GLY A 185 14.97 -9.85 -1.33
CA GLY A 185 15.40 -9.16 -2.55
C GLY A 185 15.45 -10.05 -3.79
N LEU A 186 14.30 -10.56 -4.21
CA LEU A 186 14.14 -11.58 -5.25
C LEU A 186 13.50 -11.02 -6.52
N LEU A 187 13.16 -9.74 -6.54
CA LEU A 187 12.53 -9.06 -7.66
C LEU A 187 13.47 -8.04 -8.29
N TYR A 188 13.15 -7.59 -9.49
CA TYR A 188 13.77 -6.42 -10.13
C TYR A 188 12.74 -5.72 -11.01
N SER A 189 12.98 -4.43 -11.29
CA SER A 189 12.25 -3.69 -12.32
C SER A 189 13.15 -3.53 -13.56
N PRO A 190 12.68 -3.89 -14.76
CA PRO A 190 13.50 -3.79 -15.97
C PRO A 190 13.73 -2.32 -16.35
N VAL A 191 14.94 -2.01 -16.81
CA VAL A 191 15.27 -0.66 -17.32
C VAL A 191 14.50 -0.36 -18.61
N ASP A 192 14.39 -1.35 -19.50
CA ASP A 192 13.53 -1.29 -20.68
C ASP A 192 12.11 -1.72 -20.29
N THR A 193 11.20 -0.76 -20.28
CA THR A 193 9.79 -0.94 -19.94
C THR A 193 8.88 -1.04 -21.17
N SER A 194 9.44 -1.11 -22.39
CA SER A 194 8.68 -1.16 -23.65
C SER A 194 7.68 -2.32 -23.69
N LEU A 195 8.11 -3.51 -23.26
CA LEU A 195 7.26 -4.71 -23.13
C LEU A 195 6.09 -4.55 -22.15
N TYR A 196 6.14 -3.52 -21.30
CA TYR A 196 5.15 -3.22 -20.27
C TYR A 196 4.49 -1.85 -20.49
N SER A 197 4.59 -1.29 -21.70
CA SER A 197 4.01 0.00 -22.07
C SER A 197 4.45 1.15 -21.15
N GLY A 198 5.75 1.18 -20.78
CA GLY A 198 6.30 2.22 -19.92
C GLY A 198 6.01 2.03 -18.41
N LYS A 199 5.26 0.99 -18.03
CA LYS A 199 4.82 0.80 -16.64
C LYS A 199 5.92 0.21 -15.78
N TYR A 200 6.00 0.67 -14.53
CA TYR A 200 6.82 0.03 -13.51
C TYR A 200 6.23 -1.34 -13.17
N VAL A 201 7.05 -2.39 -13.30
CA VAL A 201 6.69 -3.78 -12.99
C VAL A 201 7.77 -4.44 -12.15
N LEU A 202 7.40 -5.45 -11.38
CA LEU A 202 8.34 -6.27 -10.63
C LEU A 202 8.37 -7.69 -11.19
N LEU A 203 9.56 -8.13 -11.59
CA LEU A 203 9.80 -9.43 -12.19
C LEU A 203 10.72 -10.28 -11.31
N PRO A 204 10.53 -11.61 -11.24
CA PRO A 204 11.46 -12.49 -10.52
C PRO A 204 12.86 -12.44 -11.14
N ARG A 205 13.89 -12.26 -10.30
CA ARG A 205 15.31 -12.22 -10.74
C ARG A 205 15.76 -13.49 -11.47
N ALA A 206 15.21 -14.65 -11.12
CA ALA A 206 15.52 -15.93 -11.76
C ALA A 206 14.86 -16.13 -13.13
N GLY A 207 14.07 -15.16 -13.62
CA GLY A 207 13.23 -15.30 -14.82
C GLY A 207 12.00 -16.20 -14.63
N ASN A 208 11.86 -16.81 -13.46
CA ASN A 208 10.72 -17.62 -13.04
C ASN A 208 10.57 -17.58 -11.51
N TYR A 209 9.54 -18.25 -10.97
CA TYR A 209 9.22 -18.21 -9.53
C TYR A 209 10.01 -19.19 -8.66
N SER A 210 10.95 -19.96 -9.20
CA SER A 210 11.64 -21.03 -8.45
C SER A 210 12.36 -20.53 -7.19
N GLN A 211 13.09 -19.41 -7.27
CA GLN A 211 13.78 -18.83 -6.12
C GLN A 211 12.79 -18.29 -5.08
N ILE A 212 11.66 -17.71 -5.51
CA ILE A 212 10.62 -17.22 -4.61
C ILE A 212 9.98 -18.42 -3.89
N HIS A 213 9.65 -19.49 -4.60
CA HIS A 213 9.11 -20.72 -4.00
C HIS A 213 10.08 -21.32 -2.99
N ALA A 214 11.36 -21.47 -3.35
CA ALA A 214 12.38 -21.98 -2.44
C ALA A 214 12.53 -21.11 -1.19
N TYR A 215 12.49 -19.78 -1.36
CA TYR A 215 12.55 -18.82 -0.27
C TYR A 215 11.37 -18.95 0.69
N VAL A 216 10.13 -18.99 0.15
CA VAL A 216 8.91 -19.14 0.94
C VAL A 216 8.88 -20.50 1.64
N GLN A 217 9.30 -21.58 0.96
CA GLN A 217 9.38 -22.91 1.56
C GLN A 217 10.33 -22.92 2.76
N ARG A 218 11.52 -22.33 2.61
CA ARG A 218 12.48 -22.16 3.71
C ARG A 218 11.92 -21.31 4.85
N LEU A 219 11.17 -20.26 4.53
CA LEU A 219 10.56 -19.39 5.53
C LEU A 219 9.52 -20.14 6.39
N LEU A 220 8.68 -20.96 5.75
CA LEU A 220 7.58 -21.68 6.39
C LEU A 220 8.04 -22.93 7.14
N PHE A 221 9.01 -23.67 6.61
CA PHE A 221 9.34 -25.01 7.10
C PHE A 221 10.78 -25.14 7.65
N GLY A 222 11.61 -24.10 7.53
CA GLY A 222 13.02 -24.18 7.89
C GLY A 222 13.89 -24.77 6.78
N GLU A 223 15.14 -25.11 7.13
CA GLU A 223 16.03 -25.93 6.29
C GLU A 223 15.65 -27.41 6.36
#